data_AF-A0A7J4VAW7-F1
#
_entry.id   AF-A0A7J4VAW7-F1
#
_cell.length_a   1.000
_cell.length_b   1.000
_cell.length_c   1.000
_cell.angle_alpha   90.00
_cell.angle_beta   90.00
_cell.angle_gamma   90.00
#
_symmetry.space_group_name_H-M   'P 1'
#
loop_
_entity.id
_entity.type
_entity.pdbx_description
1 polymer ?
#
loop_
_entity_poly.entity_id
_entity_poly.type
_entity_poly.pdbx_seq_one_letter_code
_entity_poly.pdbx_strand_id
1 'polypeptide(L)'
;MRNIILLSVLGLSFILSACSCPVCEITENRYPKTFKLMGVPENMNERVDSYIAARSGEDFFLKNVKLNETASYFDSVKYYWVYDIAIEGKEWASGKIELFTDSLGNVDPLMEVSGIPECASNPNSCDYTITPTKAKELAQKEGLKAGVKEWSVKFIWNPKYKNYVWQVLSTLEESQGSHGFRGSGQELILDASTGAKLEMNEWKVR
;
A
#
# COMPACT_ATOMS: atom_id res chain seq x y z
N MET A 1 -4.06 89.97 -15.55
CA MET A 1 -4.16 89.86 -14.08
C MET A 1 -4.47 88.40 -13.77
N ARG A 2 -3.49 87.51 -13.66
CA ARG A 2 -2.71 87.19 -12.45
C ARG A 2 -3.61 87.11 -11.21
N ASN A 3 -4.08 85.90 -10.89
CA ASN A 3 -3.89 85.29 -9.56
C ASN A 3 -4.55 83.89 -9.44
N ILE A 4 -3.69 82.94 -9.02
CA ILE A 4 -3.92 81.92 -7.98
C ILE A 4 -5.04 80.91 -8.24
N ILE A 5 -4.64 79.68 -8.58
CA ILE A 5 -5.27 78.48 -8.03
C ILE A 5 -4.15 77.50 -7.63
N LEU A 6 -3.96 77.34 -6.31
CA LEU A 6 -3.24 76.21 -5.72
C LEU A 6 -4.04 74.93 -6.02
N LEU A 7 -3.42 73.98 -6.70
CA LEU A 7 -3.90 72.61 -6.81
C LEU A 7 -2.68 71.68 -6.62
N SER A 8 -2.38 71.33 -5.37
CA SER A 8 -1.60 70.13 -5.08
C SER A 8 -2.54 69.15 -4.38
N VAL A 9 -2.88 68.14 -5.17
CA VAL A 9 -3.85 67.08 -4.98
C VAL A 9 -3.55 66.25 -3.73
N LEU A 10 -4.57 66.05 -2.88
CA LEU A 10 -4.62 64.97 -1.91
C LEU A 10 -4.51 63.64 -2.65
N GLY A 11 -3.34 63.00 -2.55
CA GLY A 11 -3.16 61.62 -2.98
C GLY A 11 -3.78 60.66 -1.96
N LEU A 12 -5.07 60.34 -2.14
CA LEU A 12 -5.67 59.12 -1.61
C LEU A 12 -4.82 57.93 -2.08
N SER A 13 -3.99 57.39 -1.19
CA SER A 13 -3.34 56.10 -1.46
C SER A 13 -4.30 54.99 -1.09
N PHE A 14 -4.56 54.17 -2.11
CA PHE A 14 -5.53 53.11 -2.19
C PHE A 14 -5.40 52.11 -1.03
N ILE A 15 -6.56 51.80 -0.46
CA ILE A 15 -6.81 50.62 0.36
C ILE A 15 -6.64 49.41 -0.55
N LEU A 16 -5.48 48.75 -0.53
CA LEU A 16 -5.39 47.36 -0.95
C LEU A 16 -5.77 46.50 0.24
N SER A 17 -7.08 46.33 0.42
CA SER A 17 -7.63 45.19 1.14
C SER A 17 -7.18 43.94 0.41
N ALA A 18 -6.04 43.39 0.83
CA ALA A 18 -5.70 42.02 0.51
C ALA A 18 -6.76 41.15 1.19
N CYS A 19 -7.81 40.81 0.45
CA CYS A 19 -8.60 39.63 0.74
C CYS A 19 -7.61 38.46 0.65
N SER A 20 -7.05 38.07 1.79
CA SER A 20 -6.44 36.77 1.95
C SER A 20 -7.57 35.75 1.85
N CYS A 21 -7.90 35.34 0.62
CA CYS A 21 -8.59 34.08 0.43
C CYS A 21 -7.67 33.00 0.98
N PRO A 22 -8.08 32.23 2.01
CA PRO A 22 -7.40 30.99 2.28
C PRO A 22 -7.67 30.13 1.04
N VAL A 23 -6.66 30.00 0.19
CA VAL A 23 -6.59 28.87 -0.72
C VAL A 23 -6.68 27.67 0.19
N CYS A 24 -7.83 27.00 0.17
CA CYS A 24 -7.96 25.64 0.68
C CYS A 24 -7.03 24.78 -0.18
N GLU A 25 -5.76 24.76 0.22
CA GLU A 25 -4.90 23.61 0.00
C GLU A 25 -5.63 22.43 0.64
N ILE A 26 -6.33 21.66 -0.19
CA ILE A 26 -6.56 20.25 0.08
C ILE A 26 -5.18 19.60 -0.11
N THR A 27 -4.28 19.88 0.81
CA THR A 27 -3.05 19.13 0.99
C THR A 27 -3.42 17.84 1.71
N GLU A 28 -2.95 16.74 1.13
CA GLU A 28 -2.78 15.40 1.69
C GLU A 28 -3.06 15.23 3.20
N ASN A 29 -4.33 15.29 3.60
CA ASN A 29 -4.78 14.83 4.91
C ASN A 29 -5.11 13.35 4.81
N ARG A 30 -4.07 12.52 4.79
CA ARG A 30 -4.16 11.14 5.25
C ARG A 30 -3.01 10.91 6.24
N TYR A 31 -3.30 11.23 7.50
CA TYR A 31 -2.47 11.12 8.70
C TYR A 31 -1.39 12.20 8.89
N PRO A 32 -1.38 12.91 10.03
CA PRO A 32 -0.31 13.84 10.37
C PRO A 32 1.02 13.08 10.44
N LYS A 33 2.08 13.66 9.86
CA LYS A 33 3.46 13.16 9.94
C LYS A 33 3.77 12.71 11.37
N THR A 34 3.93 11.41 11.48
CA THR A 34 3.88 10.66 12.72
C THR A 34 5.18 10.79 13.52
N PHE A 35 5.07 10.69 14.85
CA PHE A 35 6.24 10.39 15.66
C PHE A 35 6.76 9.03 15.20
N LYS A 36 7.96 9.00 14.59
CA LYS A 36 8.70 7.76 14.35
C LYS A 36 8.72 6.94 15.65
N LEU A 37 8.82 5.60 15.53
CA LEU A 37 9.06 4.70 16.67
C LEU A 37 10.43 4.96 17.34
N MET A 38 10.71 6.17 17.82
CA MET A 38 11.87 6.45 18.65
C MET A 38 11.49 6.19 20.10
N GLY A 39 12.16 5.23 20.73
CA GLY A 39 12.00 4.95 22.16
C GLY A 39 10.87 3.97 22.53
N VAL A 40 10.51 3.05 21.62
CA VAL A 40 9.61 1.94 21.98
C VAL A 40 10.33 1.00 22.95
N PRO A 41 9.69 0.61 24.07
CA PRO A 41 10.25 -0.38 24.98
C PRO A 41 10.59 -1.70 24.27
N GLU A 42 11.77 -2.26 24.55
CA GLU A 42 12.28 -3.50 23.92
C GLU A 42 11.29 -4.67 24.04
N ASN A 43 10.64 -4.81 25.19
CA ASN A 43 9.63 -5.83 25.45
C ASN A 43 8.38 -5.72 24.56
N MET A 44 8.10 -4.56 23.96
CA MET A 44 7.02 -4.44 22.97
C MET A 44 7.44 -5.01 21.62
N ASN A 45 8.66 -4.71 21.16
CA ASN A 45 9.20 -5.28 19.92
C ASN A 45 9.18 -6.81 19.98
N GLU A 46 9.70 -7.38 21.08
CA GLU A 46 9.73 -8.84 21.28
C GLU A 46 8.34 -9.48 21.20
N ARG A 47 7.30 -8.83 21.73
CA ARG A 47 5.92 -9.33 21.69
C ARG A 47 5.35 -9.32 20.28
N VAL A 48 5.59 -8.25 19.52
CA VAL A 48 5.13 -8.14 18.14
C VAL A 48 5.87 -9.12 17.24
N ASP A 49 7.19 -9.21 17.39
CA ASP A 49 8.03 -10.18 16.67
C ASP A 49 7.56 -11.60 16.95
N SER A 50 7.31 -11.94 18.22
CA SER A 50 6.79 -13.25 18.61
C SER A 50 5.40 -13.53 18.00
N TYR A 51 4.52 -12.53 17.94
CA TYR A 51 3.20 -12.67 17.33
C TYR A 51 3.29 -12.98 15.82
N ILE A 52 4.21 -12.30 15.12
CA ILE A 52 4.44 -12.51 13.68
C ILE A 52 5.08 -13.88 13.47
N ALA A 53 6.18 -14.17 14.17
CA ALA A 53 6.93 -15.42 14.06
C ALA A 53 6.06 -16.66 14.36
N ALA A 54 5.13 -16.56 15.31
CA ALA A 54 4.21 -17.65 15.63
C ALA A 54 3.28 -18.05 14.46
N ARG A 55 3.03 -17.14 13.51
CA ARG A 55 2.16 -17.38 12.34
C ARG A 55 2.97 -17.66 11.08
N SER A 56 3.97 -16.83 10.82
CA SER A 56 4.85 -16.98 9.66
C SER A 56 5.86 -18.10 9.82
N GLY A 57 6.02 -18.64 11.02
CA GLY A 57 7.08 -19.59 11.34
C GLY A 57 8.39 -18.86 11.64
N GLU A 58 9.06 -19.29 12.72
CA GLU A 58 10.27 -18.65 13.24
C GLU A 58 11.38 -18.55 12.18
N ASP A 59 11.61 -19.64 11.45
CA ASP A 59 12.57 -19.71 10.35
C ASP A 59 12.30 -18.70 9.24
N PHE A 60 11.03 -18.55 8.84
CA PHE A 60 10.66 -17.60 7.79
C PHE A 60 10.83 -16.16 8.29
N PHE A 61 10.38 -15.89 9.52
CA PHE A 61 10.47 -14.58 10.14
C PHE A 61 11.92 -14.10 10.21
N LEU A 62 12.80 -14.88 10.83
CA LEU A 62 14.21 -14.52 11.02
C LEU A 62 14.96 -14.30 9.71
N LYS A 63 14.61 -15.05 8.65
CA LYS A 63 15.29 -14.96 7.35
C LYS A 63 14.76 -13.81 6.50
N ASN A 64 13.45 -13.57 6.51
CA ASN A 64 12.79 -12.79 5.44
C ASN A 64 12.06 -11.54 5.94
N VAL A 65 11.85 -11.37 7.25
CA VAL A 65 11.02 -10.28 7.79
C VAL A 65 11.89 -9.30 8.57
N LYS A 66 11.72 -8.00 8.30
CA LYS A 66 12.45 -6.94 9.00
C LYS A 66 11.55 -5.77 9.36
N LEU A 67 11.69 -5.25 10.57
CA LEU A 67 10.96 -4.06 11.00
C LEU A 67 11.31 -2.87 10.11
N ASN A 68 10.27 -2.20 9.60
CA ASN A 68 10.40 -0.93 8.89
C ASN A 68 10.11 0.22 9.87
N GLU A 69 11.16 0.65 10.58
CA GLU A 69 11.06 1.74 11.57
C GLU A 69 10.62 3.08 10.99
N THR A 70 10.82 3.29 9.68
CA THR A 70 10.45 4.54 9.01
C THR A 70 8.96 4.58 8.66
N ALA A 71 8.37 3.43 8.34
CA ALA A 71 6.94 3.31 8.05
C ALA A 71 6.10 3.05 9.31
N SER A 72 6.73 2.57 10.38
CA SER A 72 6.07 2.32 11.66
C SER A 72 5.97 3.59 12.51
N TYR A 73 4.91 3.71 13.29
CA TYR A 73 4.68 4.92 14.09
C TYR A 73 3.71 4.75 15.27
N PHE A 74 3.69 5.74 16.14
CA PHE A 74 2.65 5.91 17.17
C PHE A 74 1.66 7.01 16.77
N ASP A 75 0.36 6.72 16.79
CA ASP A 75 -0.70 7.59 16.29
C ASP A 75 -1.42 8.41 17.37
N SER A 76 -0.84 8.46 18.58
CA SER A 76 -1.41 8.97 19.86
C SER A 76 -2.26 8.00 20.66
N VAL A 77 -2.73 6.90 20.06
CA VAL A 77 -3.55 5.89 20.75
C VAL A 77 -2.94 4.49 20.63
N LYS A 78 -2.42 4.14 19.45
CA LYS A 78 -1.92 2.82 19.11
C LYS A 78 -0.57 2.93 18.41
N TYR A 79 0.15 1.81 18.45
CA TYR A 79 1.36 1.63 17.67
C TYR A 79 0.99 0.92 16.38
N TYR A 80 1.32 1.55 15.25
CA TYR A 80 1.26 0.97 13.93
C TYR A 80 2.62 0.40 13.55
N TRP A 81 2.65 -0.88 13.24
CA TRP A 81 3.86 -1.63 12.92
C TRP A 81 3.84 -2.04 11.47
N VAL A 82 4.95 -1.77 10.80
CA VAL A 82 5.20 -2.19 9.42
C VAL A 82 6.47 -3.01 9.41
N TYR A 83 6.39 -4.24 8.90
CA TYR A 83 7.56 -5.05 8.59
C TYR A 83 7.62 -5.28 7.08
N ASP A 84 8.81 -5.22 6.51
CA ASP A 84 9.03 -5.59 5.12
C ASP A 84 9.36 -7.09 5.05
N ILE A 85 8.77 -7.77 4.06
CA ILE A 85 9.14 -9.12 3.66
C ILE A 85 10.02 -9.04 2.43
N ALA A 86 11.19 -9.66 2.47
CA ALA A 86 12.09 -9.83 1.33
C ALA A 86 12.73 -11.21 1.38
N ILE A 87 12.62 -11.96 0.28
CA ILE A 87 13.10 -13.35 0.20
C ILE A 87 14.32 -13.40 -0.69
N GLU A 88 15.43 -13.89 -0.13
CA GLU A 88 16.70 -14.00 -0.86
C GLU A 88 16.56 -14.92 -2.09
N GLY A 89 17.07 -14.45 -3.23
CA GLY A 89 16.95 -15.15 -4.53
C GLY A 89 15.55 -15.14 -5.15
N LYS A 90 14.59 -14.41 -4.55
CA LYS A 90 13.24 -14.19 -5.06
C LYS A 90 12.86 -12.72 -4.89
N GLU A 91 13.56 -11.84 -5.61
CA GLU A 91 13.42 -10.38 -5.50
C GLU A 91 12.01 -9.88 -5.85
N TRP A 92 11.26 -10.69 -6.61
CA TRP A 92 9.85 -10.44 -6.94
C TRP A 92 8.88 -10.79 -5.80
N ALA A 93 9.31 -11.59 -4.82
CA ALA A 93 8.51 -12.03 -3.66
C ALA A 93 8.72 -11.09 -2.47
N SER A 94 8.32 -9.83 -2.67
CA SER A 94 8.36 -8.80 -1.61
C SER A 94 6.97 -8.49 -1.08
N GLY A 95 6.87 -8.17 0.19
CA GLY A 95 5.59 -7.88 0.84
C GLY A 95 5.73 -6.97 2.05
N LYS A 96 4.60 -6.70 2.70
CA LYS A 96 4.55 -5.94 3.95
C LYS A 96 3.62 -6.62 4.92
N ILE A 97 4.01 -6.64 6.18
CA ILE A 97 3.16 -6.98 7.30
C ILE A 97 2.77 -5.68 7.99
N GLU A 98 1.49 -5.50 8.22
CA GLU A 98 0.92 -4.30 8.83
C GLU A 98 -0.03 -4.70 9.95
N LEU A 99 0.18 -4.16 11.15
CA LEU A 99 -0.65 -4.46 12.32
C LEU A 99 -0.63 -3.33 13.34
N PHE A 100 -1.62 -3.32 14.23
CA PHE A 100 -1.73 -2.37 15.33
C PHE A 100 -1.57 -3.05 16.68
N THR A 101 -0.93 -2.38 17.63
CA THR A 101 -0.89 -2.81 19.03
C THR A 101 -1.28 -1.71 20.01
N ASP A 102 -1.66 -2.14 21.22
CA ASP A 102 -1.72 -1.28 22.40
C ASP A 102 -0.31 -0.91 22.91
N SER A 103 -0.28 -0.14 24.01
CA SER A 103 0.95 0.28 24.70
C SER A 103 1.67 -0.84 25.48
N LEU A 104 1.13 -2.05 25.49
CA LEU A 104 1.76 -3.24 26.07
C LEU A 104 2.28 -4.19 24.98
N GLY A 105 2.10 -3.85 23.70
CA GLY A 105 2.49 -4.67 22.56
C GLY A 105 1.50 -5.80 22.25
N ASN A 106 0.27 -5.75 22.79
CA ASN A 106 -0.76 -6.71 22.40
C ASN A 106 -1.38 -6.27 21.08
N VAL A 107 -1.48 -7.21 20.13
CA VAL A 107 -2.14 -6.95 18.84
C VAL A 107 -3.61 -6.65 19.05
N ASP A 108 -4.08 -5.56 18.46
CA ASP A 108 -5.45 -5.12 18.56
C ASP A 108 -6.39 -6.03 17.75
N PRO A 109 -7.31 -6.78 18.39
CA PRO A 109 -8.18 -7.72 17.70
C PRO A 109 -9.27 -7.05 16.83
N LEU A 110 -9.49 -5.74 17.00
CA LEU A 110 -10.47 -4.98 16.21
C LEU A 110 -9.88 -4.39 14.93
N MET A 111 -8.55 -4.42 14.79
CA MET A 111 -7.84 -3.92 13.63
C MET A 111 -7.43 -5.09 12.73
N GLU A 112 -7.48 -4.88 11.42
CA GLU A 112 -7.01 -5.89 10.48
C GLU A 112 -5.49 -6.08 10.60
N VAL A 113 -5.06 -7.34 10.63
CA VAL A 113 -3.66 -7.73 10.48
C VAL A 113 -3.48 -8.16 9.04
N SER A 114 -2.57 -7.49 8.33
CA SER A 114 -2.32 -7.72 6.91
C SER A 114 -0.94 -8.31 6.69
N GLY A 115 -0.82 -9.15 5.66
CA GLY A 115 0.46 -9.55 5.10
C GLY A 115 1.26 -10.61 5.85
N ILE A 116 0.76 -11.15 6.97
CA ILE A 116 1.41 -12.26 7.69
C ILE A 116 0.99 -13.57 7.04
N PRO A 117 1.88 -14.27 6.32
CA PRO A 117 1.55 -15.57 5.77
C PRO A 117 1.51 -16.63 6.87
N GLU A 118 0.63 -17.62 6.77
CA GLU A 118 0.40 -18.63 7.82
C GLU A 118 1.32 -19.87 7.68
N CYS A 119 2.61 -19.66 7.44
CA CYS A 119 3.57 -20.74 7.14
C CYS A 119 3.77 -21.72 8.30
N ALA A 120 3.56 -21.30 9.54
CA ALA A 120 3.67 -22.19 10.70
C ALA A 120 2.66 -23.35 10.62
N SER A 121 1.47 -23.06 10.10
CA SER A 121 0.41 -24.07 9.92
C SER A 121 0.43 -24.72 8.53
N ASN A 122 1.00 -24.05 7.53
CA ASN A 122 1.12 -24.53 6.16
C ASN A 122 2.48 -24.14 5.54
N PRO A 123 3.57 -24.86 5.83
CA PRO A 123 4.92 -24.45 5.42
C PRO A 123 5.06 -24.19 3.92
N ASN A 124 4.40 -25.02 3.10
CA ASN A 124 4.45 -24.92 1.64
C ASN A 124 3.79 -23.65 1.10
N SER A 125 2.95 -22.94 1.87
CA SER A 125 2.28 -21.72 1.40
C SER A 125 3.24 -20.54 1.27
N CYS A 126 4.47 -20.64 1.80
CA CYS A 126 5.43 -19.54 1.85
C CYS A 126 6.69 -19.79 1.03
N ASP A 127 6.74 -20.91 0.31
CA ASP A 127 7.86 -21.21 -0.56
C ASP A 127 7.86 -20.36 -1.82
N TYR A 128 6.71 -19.82 -2.24
CA TYR A 128 6.56 -18.97 -3.43
C TYR A 128 7.41 -19.48 -4.60
N THR A 129 7.09 -20.69 -5.08
CA THR A 129 7.89 -21.35 -6.12
C THR A 129 7.58 -20.83 -7.51
N ILE A 130 6.44 -20.16 -7.69
CA ILE A 130 5.96 -19.69 -8.97
C ILE A 130 6.59 -18.33 -9.28
N THR A 131 7.41 -18.25 -10.32
CA THR A 131 8.02 -16.99 -10.78
C THR A 131 7.04 -16.11 -11.57
N PRO A 132 7.33 -14.81 -11.79
CA PRO A 132 6.49 -13.96 -12.64
C PRO A 132 6.27 -14.53 -14.04
N THR A 133 7.33 -15.09 -14.65
CA THR A 133 7.25 -15.74 -15.96
C THR A 133 6.33 -16.95 -15.91
N LYS A 134 6.43 -17.77 -14.85
CA LYS A 134 5.57 -18.95 -14.70
C LYS A 134 4.11 -18.57 -14.48
N ALA A 135 3.85 -17.51 -13.70
CA ALA A 135 2.50 -16.97 -13.54
C ALA A 135 1.89 -16.52 -14.87
N LYS A 136 2.68 -15.88 -15.75
CA LYS A 136 2.26 -15.51 -17.11
C LYS A 136 1.94 -16.74 -17.97
N GLU A 137 2.77 -17.77 -17.95
CA GLU A 137 2.49 -19.04 -18.66
C GLU A 137 1.20 -19.71 -18.17
N LEU A 138 1.02 -19.77 -16.86
CA LEU A 138 -0.19 -20.33 -16.25
C LEU A 138 -1.42 -19.51 -16.64
N ALA A 139 -1.33 -18.19 -16.65
CA ALA A 139 -2.44 -17.34 -17.08
C ALA A 139 -2.86 -17.58 -18.53
N GLN A 140 -1.88 -17.78 -19.42
CA GLN A 140 -2.16 -18.16 -20.80
C GLN A 140 -2.84 -19.54 -20.89
N LYS A 141 -2.36 -20.52 -20.12
CA LYS A 141 -2.95 -21.86 -20.05
C LYS A 141 -4.38 -21.84 -19.53
N GLU A 142 -4.68 -20.99 -18.55
CA GLU A 142 -6.01 -20.82 -17.96
C GLU A 142 -6.97 -20.02 -18.85
N GLY A 143 -6.53 -19.58 -20.02
CA GLY A 143 -7.37 -18.89 -21.00
C GLY A 143 -7.57 -17.40 -20.73
N LEU A 144 -6.69 -16.77 -19.94
CA LEU A 144 -6.72 -15.31 -19.79
C LEU A 144 -6.48 -14.68 -21.16
N LYS A 145 -7.36 -13.78 -21.59
CA LYS A 145 -7.28 -13.14 -22.90
C LYS A 145 -6.10 -12.17 -22.97
N ALA A 146 -5.44 -12.08 -24.12
CA ALA A 146 -4.48 -11.02 -24.39
C ALA A 146 -5.19 -9.66 -24.33
N GLY A 147 -4.54 -8.68 -23.69
CA GLY A 147 -5.04 -7.32 -23.59
C GLY A 147 -4.56 -6.43 -24.74
N VAL A 148 -5.04 -5.18 -24.78
CA VAL A 148 -4.48 -4.11 -25.62
C VAL A 148 -3.07 -3.68 -25.21
N LYS A 149 -2.62 -4.16 -24.04
CA LYS A 149 -1.27 -4.01 -23.50
C LYS A 149 -0.79 -5.34 -22.94
N GLU A 150 0.51 -5.41 -22.64
CA GLU A 150 1.07 -6.54 -21.90
C GLU A 150 0.35 -6.73 -20.56
N TRP A 151 0.19 -7.99 -20.14
CA TRP A 151 -0.39 -8.29 -18.85
C TRP A 151 0.45 -7.72 -17.72
N SER A 152 -0.23 -7.11 -16.76
CA SER A 152 0.39 -6.76 -15.49
C SER A 152 0.44 -8.02 -14.63
N VAL A 153 1.63 -8.38 -14.15
CA VAL A 153 1.84 -9.53 -13.27
C VAL A 153 2.38 -9.00 -11.95
N LYS A 154 1.62 -9.16 -10.86
CA LYS A 154 1.97 -8.62 -9.55
C LYS A 154 1.90 -9.70 -8.48
N PHE A 155 2.93 -9.77 -7.64
CA PHE A 155 2.92 -10.54 -6.41
C PHE A 155 2.36 -9.65 -5.30
N ILE A 156 1.19 -10.00 -4.75
CA ILE A 156 0.49 -9.16 -3.77
C ILE A 156 -0.14 -9.99 -2.65
N TRP A 157 -0.27 -9.40 -1.46
CA TRP A 157 -1.11 -9.95 -0.41
C TRP A 157 -2.57 -9.87 -0.83
N ASN A 158 -3.30 -10.97 -0.72
CA ASN A 158 -4.74 -11.00 -0.95
C ASN A 158 -5.49 -11.29 0.37
N PRO A 159 -6.28 -10.33 0.90
CA PRO A 159 -6.94 -10.47 2.19
C PRO A 159 -8.02 -11.56 2.21
N LYS A 160 -8.64 -11.87 1.06
CA LYS A 160 -9.63 -12.95 0.95
C LYS A 160 -8.99 -14.32 1.20
N TYR A 161 -7.81 -14.53 0.63
CA TYR A 161 -7.07 -15.79 0.74
C TYR A 161 -6.12 -15.83 1.94
N LYS A 162 -5.88 -14.67 2.57
CA LYS A 162 -4.86 -14.49 3.61
C LYS A 162 -3.52 -15.09 3.19
N ASN A 163 -3.16 -14.85 1.94
CA ASN A 163 -1.92 -15.35 1.35
C ASN A 163 -1.43 -14.41 0.25
N TYR A 164 -0.15 -14.52 -0.11
CA TYR A 164 0.38 -13.89 -1.29
C TYR A 164 -0.04 -14.66 -2.55
N VAL A 165 -0.43 -13.90 -3.57
CA VAL A 165 -0.95 -14.41 -4.84
C VAL A 165 -0.26 -13.73 -6.00
N TRP A 166 -0.29 -14.39 -7.15
CA TRP A 166 -0.08 -13.72 -8.42
C TRP A 166 -1.40 -13.15 -8.91
N GLN A 167 -1.45 -11.83 -9.04
CA GLN A 167 -2.49 -11.12 -9.77
C GLN A 167 -2.00 -10.89 -11.21
N VAL A 168 -2.65 -11.54 -12.18
CA VAL A 168 -2.39 -11.34 -13.61
C VAL A 168 -3.57 -10.59 -14.22
N LEU A 169 -3.33 -9.34 -14.59
CA LEU A 169 -4.35 -8.43 -15.09
C LEU A 169 -4.18 -8.20 -16.59
N SER A 170 -5.26 -8.42 -17.32
CA SER A 170 -5.38 -8.15 -18.74
C SER A 170 -6.34 -6.99 -18.98
N THR A 171 -5.84 -5.91 -19.57
CA THR A 171 -6.66 -4.77 -20.02
C THR A 171 -7.17 -5.03 -21.42
N LEU A 172 -8.48 -5.29 -21.57
CA LEU A 172 -9.10 -5.56 -22.86
C LEU A 172 -9.49 -4.28 -23.60
N GLU A 173 -9.87 -3.26 -22.85
CA GLU A 173 -10.22 -1.95 -23.39
C GLU A 173 -9.73 -0.88 -22.42
N GLU A 174 -9.18 0.22 -22.94
CA GLU A 174 -8.90 1.43 -22.15
C GLU A 174 -9.05 2.67 -23.00
N SER A 175 -9.43 3.77 -22.35
CA SER A 175 -9.50 5.10 -22.95
C SER A 175 -9.23 6.16 -21.89
N GLN A 176 -8.51 7.20 -22.27
CA GLN A 176 -8.30 8.39 -21.44
C GLN A 176 -9.08 9.54 -22.06
N GLY A 177 -9.98 10.15 -21.30
CA GLY A 177 -10.79 11.28 -21.77
C GLY A 177 -10.96 12.38 -20.74
N SER A 178 -11.77 13.39 -21.08
CA SER A 178 -12.10 14.52 -20.18
C SER A 178 -12.78 14.11 -18.88
N HIS A 179 -13.33 12.89 -18.81
CA HIS A 179 -14.01 12.33 -17.64
C HIS A 179 -13.14 11.33 -16.87
N GLY A 180 -11.82 11.32 -17.12
CA GLY A 180 -10.88 10.40 -16.47
C GLY A 180 -10.60 9.13 -17.26
N PHE A 181 -9.98 8.17 -16.58
CA PHE A 181 -9.63 6.86 -17.12
C PHE A 181 -10.87 5.95 -17.15
N ARG A 182 -11.11 5.32 -18.30
CA ARG A 182 -12.09 4.24 -18.44
C ARG A 182 -11.40 3.01 -18.96
N GLY A 183 -11.76 1.85 -18.45
CA GLY A 183 -11.21 0.60 -18.95
C GLY A 183 -11.99 -0.61 -18.48
N SER A 184 -11.78 -1.73 -19.15
CA SER A 184 -12.28 -3.02 -18.72
C SER A 184 -11.31 -4.12 -19.08
N GLY A 185 -11.45 -5.26 -18.41
CA GLY A 185 -10.59 -6.38 -18.67
C GLY A 185 -10.89 -7.59 -17.82
N GLN A 186 -9.89 -8.46 -17.73
CA GLN A 186 -9.92 -9.66 -16.93
C GLN A 186 -8.78 -9.69 -15.93
N GLU A 187 -9.01 -10.37 -14.83
CA GLU A 187 -8.03 -10.64 -13.79
C GLU A 187 -8.03 -12.14 -13.52
N LEU A 188 -6.85 -12.72 -13.42
CA LEU A 188 -6.63 -14.06 -12.91
C LEU A 188 -5.83 -13.97 -11.61
N ILE A 189 -6.30 -14.67 -10.58
CA ILE A 189 -5.61 -14.80 -9.29
C ILE A 189 -5.12 -16.24 -9.18
N LEU A 190 -3.80 -16.39 -8.98
CA LEU A 190 -3.15 -17.68 -8.77
C LEU A 190 -2.49 -17.71 -7.40
N ASP A 191 -2.54 -18.85 -6.73
CA ASP A 191 -1.74 -19.08 -5.52
C ASP A 191 -0.24 -18.97 -5.86
N ALA A 192 0.51 -18.15 -5.13
CA ALA A 192 1.90 -17.85 -5.50
C ALA A 192 2.88 -18.99 -5.22
N SER A 193 2.48 -19.98 -4.41
CA SER A 193 3.33 -21.11 -4.04
C SER A 193 3.08 -22.33 -4.90
N THR A 194 1.83 -22.56 -5.31
CA THR A 194 1.40 -23.75 -6.06
C THR A 194 1.04 -23.46 -7.52
N GLY A 195 0.71 -22.21 -7.84
CA GLY A 195 0.21 -21.82 -9.16
C GLY A 195 -1.23 -22.24 -9.42
N ALA A 196 -1.94 -22.74 -8.40
CA ALA A 196 -3.34 -23.10 -8.50
C ALA A 196 -4.18 -21.86 -8.85
N LYS A 197 -5.11 -22.01 -9.80
CA LYS A 197 -6.10 -20.98 -10.09
C LYS A 197 -7.06 -20.84 -8.92
N LEU A 198 -7.09 -19.63 -8.36
CA LEU A 198 -8.01 -19.27 -7.28
C LEU A 198 -9.26 -18.61 -7.85
N GLU A 199 -9.09 -17.64 -8.75
CA GLU A 199 -10.19 -16.86 -9.32
C GLU A 199 -9.88 -16.37 -10.73
N MET A 200 -10.93 -16.16 -11.52
CA MET A 200 -10.86 -15.39 -12.77
C MET A 200 -12.08 -14.47 -12.83
N ASN A 201 -11.84 -13.16 -12.88
CA ASN A 201 -12.86 -12.13 -12.77
C ASN A 201 -12.81 -11.17 -13.95
N GLU A 202 -13.93 -10.51 -14.22
CA GLU A 202 -13.96 -9.32 -15.08
C GLU A 202 -13.89 -8.06 -14.21
N TRP A 203 -13.16 -7.05 -14.68
CA TRP A 203 -13.09 -5.75 -14.02
C TRP A 203 -13.48 -4.63 -14.97
N LYS A 204 -14.00 -3.53 -14.42
CA LYS A 204 -14.39 -2.34 -15.19
C LYS A 204 -14.28 -1.07 -14.36
N VAL A 205 -13.68 -0.04 -14.94
CA VAL A 205 -13.61 1.33 -14.43
C VAL A 205 -14.38 2.23 -15.40
N ARG A 206 -15.33 3.03 -14.90
CA ARG A 206 -16.24 3.87 -15.70
C ARG A 206 -16.09 5.35 -15.40
#